data_AF-A0AAD7UPL9-F1
#
_entry.id   AF-A0AAD7UPL9-F1
#
_cell.length_a   1.000
_cell.length_b   1.000
_cell.length_c   1.000
_cell.angle_alpha   90.00
_cell.angle_beta   90.00
_cell.angle_gamma   90.00
#
_symmetry.space_group_name_H-M   'P 1'
#
loop_
_entity.id
_entity.type
_entity.pdbx_description
1 polymer ?
#
loop_
_entity_poly.entity_id
_entity_poly.type
_entity_poly.pdbx_seq_one_letter_code
_entity_poly.pdbx_strand_id
1 'polypeptide(L)'
;MWWFFVLVPISEAASYPSVTAHGMGDSCFNHGMKKITSLVGSTLDSYAVCVPTGSSRLSDTMNGYFMTMDANVDVFAATVQADANLKDGFNCIGFSQGNMLCRGYVHKYNDPPVKNFLSVHGTVSGVAAFPNCDPDGPMGPVCTQIAKLCGDVAYTQKTQDLLFQIDYYRDPYRVNTTSYKTYSQLAQWNNEGLSFNETYKDNFVKLEKLIMIKADDDTMVFPNEGEHWGHYKDDSLTDVLTMRETDWYLDDMFGLKTLDEKDKIIFNETSGNHLDFSDAQLVWWISNYFVDAPDAAAAAAVGGLSVQ
;
A
#
# COMPACT_ATOMS: atom_id res chain seq x y z
N MET A 1 3.71 -56.81 16.60
CA MET A 1 2.98 -55.69 15.97
C MET A 1 4.01 -54.60 15.68
N TRP A 2 4.38 -54.41 14.42
CA TRP A 2 5.39 -53.41 14.03
C TRP A 2 4.66 -52.08 13.81
N TRP A 3 4.97 -51.08 14.62
CA TRP A 3 4.45 -49.72 14.43
C TRP A 3 5.31 -49.04 13.36
N PHE A 4 4.73 -48.81 12.18
CA PHE A 4 5.32 -47.92 11.19
C PHE A 4 5.01 -46.48 11.60
N PHE A 5 6.05 -45.74 12.01
CA PHE A 5 5.97 -44.28 12.06
C PHE A 5 6.05 -43.76 10.62
N VAL A 6 4.91 -43.30 10.10
CA VAL A 6 4.90 -42.47 8.88
C VAL A 6 5.38 -41.09 9.30
N LEU A 7 6.64 -40.77 8.98
CA LEU A 7 7.13 -39.40 9.03
C LEU A 7 6.42 -38.64 7.91
N VAL A 8 5.41 -37.85 8.28
CA VAL A 8 4.85 -36.83 7.38
C VAL A 8 5.93 -35.74 7.26
N PRO A 9 6.47 -35.46 6.07
CA PRO A 9 7.32 -34.30 5.91
C PRO A 9 6.48 -33.07 6.24
N ILE A 10 6.89 -32.33 7.26
CA ILE A 10 6.43 -30.95 7.44
C ILE A 10 6.97 -30.23 6.21
N SER A 11 6.08 -29.89 5.27
CA SER A 11 6.43 -28.93 4.23
C SER A 11 6.76 -27.64 4.96
N GLU A 12 8.02 -27.21 4.93
CA GLU A 12 8.29 -25.78 5.04
C GLU A 12 7.41 -25.12 3.99
N ALA A 13 6.43 -24.32 4.43
CA ALA A 13 5.66 -23.50 3.51
C ALA A 13 6.68 -22.55 2.87
N ALA A 14 7.00 -22.77 1.59
CA ALA A 14 7.94 -21.90 0.88
C ALA A 14 7.36 -20.49 0.87
N SER A 15 8.06 -19.54 1.49
CA SER A 15 7.61 -18.15 1.53
C SER A 15 7.53 -17.59 0.11
N TYR A 16 6.46 -16.87 -0.18
CA TYR A 16 6.33 -16.16 -1.45
C TYR A 16 7.54 -15.25 -1.71
N PRO A 17 7.97 -15.09 -2.97
CA PRO A 17 8.92 -14.06 -3.35
C PRO A 17 8.35 -12.68 -3.01
N SER A 18 9.21 -11.68 -2.87
CA SER A 18 8.80 -10.33 -2.47
C SER A 18 9.25 -9.26 -3.45
N VAL A 19 8.35 -8.31 -3.71
CA VAL A 19 8.65 -7.08 -4.44
C VAL A 19 8.65 -5.92 -3.45
N THR A 20 9.66 -5.06 -3.51
CA THR A 20 9.69 -3.80 -2.77
C THR A 20 9.54 -2.61 -3.72
N ALA A 21 8.74 -1.62 -3.31
CA ALA A 21 8.51 -0.37 -4.03
C ALA A 21 8.93 0.83 -3.16
N HIS A 22 9.84 1.66 -3.67
CA HIS A 22 10.37 2.81 -2.94
C HIS A 22 9.41 4.00 -2.96
N GLY A 23 9.61 4.95 -2.04
CA GLY A 23 8.84 6.19 -1.95
C GLY A 23 9.38 7.32 -2.84
N MET A 24 8.72 8.48 -2.72
CA MET A 24 9.08 9.71 -3.43
C MET A 24 10.55 10.11 -3.18
N GLY A 25 11.30 10.37 -4.23
CA GLY A 25 12.69 10.86 -4.12
C GLY A 25 13.75 9.79 -3.84
N ASP A 26 13.35 8.53 -3.65
CA ASP A 26 14.25 7.40 -3.53
C ASP A 26 14.36 6.64 -4.87
N SER A 27 15.08 5.52 -4.88
CA SER A 27 15.26 4.67 -6.06
C SER A 27 15.70 3.26 -5.67
N CYS A 28 15.28 2.26 -6.43
CA CYS A 28 15.76 0.87 -6.29
C CYS A 28 17.28 0.73 -6.48
N PHE A 29 17.92 1.70 -7.13
CA PHE A 29 19.37 1.70 -7.33
C PHE A 29 20.15 2.20 -6.09
N ASN A 30 19.46 2.82 -5.11
CA ASN A 30 20.07 3.33 -3.88
C ASN A 30 20.49 2.20 -2.93
N HIS A 31 21.54 2.45 -2.15
CA HIS A 31 22.05 1.49 -1.18
C HIS A 31 21.01 1.13 -0.11
N GLY A 32 20.21 2.10 0.34
CA GLY A 32 19.13 1.90 1.32
C GLY A 32 18.12 0.86 0.83
N MET A 33 17.52 1.09 -0.34
CA MET A 33 16.57 0.14 -0.93
C MET A 33 17.19 -1.23 -1.21
N LYS A 34 18.41 -1.30 -1.75
CA LYS A 34 19.10 -2.60 -1.93
C LYS A 34 19.28 -3.36 -0.62
N LYS A 35 19.65 -2.67 0.46
CA LYS A 35 19.78 -3.26 1.79
C LYS A 35 18.43 -3.76 2.31
N ILE A 36 17.36 -2.97 2.18
CA ILE A 36 15.99 -3.33 2.57
C ILE A 36 15.52 -4.57 1.79
N THR A 37 15.65 -4.58 0.47
CA THR A 37 15.25 -5.73 -0.37
C THR A 37 16.04 -6.98 -0.01
N SER A 38 17.37 -6.85 0.21
CA SER A 38 18.19 -7.97 0.65
C SER A 38 17.79 -8.48 2.03
N LEU A 39 17.44 -7.58 2.96
CA LEU A 39 16.97 -7.94 4.29
C LEU A 39 15.67 -8.75 4.21
N VAL A 40 14.71 -8.30 3.39
CA VAL A 40 13.45 -9.01 3.14
C VAL A 40 13.72 -10.42 2.61
N GLY A 41 14.52 -10.55 1.54
CA GLY A 41 14.82 -11.86 0.95
C GLY A 41 15.53 -12.80 1.93
N SER A 42 16.48 -12.27 2.72
CA SER A 42 17.18 -13.08 3.73
C SER A 42 16.30 -13.51 4.91
N THR A 43 15.31 -12.69 5.27
CA THR A 43 14.41 -12.97 6.40
C THR A 43 13.39 -14.05 6.05
N LEU A 44 12.93 -14.05 4.80
CA LEU A 44 11.92 -14.97 4.29
C LEU A 44 12.52 -16.22 3.63
N ASP A 45 13.85 -16.27 3.49
CA ASP A 45 14.56 -17.27 2.68
C ASP A 45 13.94 -17.43 1.27
N SER A 46 13.59 -16.30 0.64
CA SER A 46 12.91 -16.26 -0.66
C SER A 46 13.46 -15.17 -1.57
N TYR A 47 13.16 -15.27 -2.87
CA TYR A 47 13.56 -14.26 -3.84
C TYR A 47 12.95 -12.91 -3.50
N ALA A 48 13.76 -11.84 -3.48
CA ALA A 48 13.27 -10.49 -3.29
C ALA A 48 13.90 -9.52 -4.29
N VAL A 49 13.09 -8.62 -4.84
CA VAL A 49 13.51 -7.65 -5.85
C VAL A 49 12.88 -6.28 -5.62
N CYS A 50 13.65 -5.21 -5.82
CA CYS A 50 13.10 -3.87 -5.93
C CYS A 50 12.78 -3.61 -7.39
N VAL A 51 11.54 -3.24 -7.70
CA VAL A 51 11.09 -3.00 -9.08
C VAL A 51 11.18 -1.50 -9.38
N PRO A 52 12.16 -1.06 -10.19
CA PRO A 52 12.26 0.35 -10.57
C PRO A 52 11.23 0.70 -11.66
N THR A 53 10.84 1.97 -11.73
CA THR A 53 10.08 2.51 -12.87
C THR A 53 10.99 3.22 -13.87
N GLY A 54 12.30 3.28 -13.62
CA GLY A 54 13.31 3.79 -14.55
C GLY A 54 14.53 2.87 -14.72
N SER A 55 15.23 2.98 -15.85
CA SER A 55 16.42 2.15 -16.15
C SER A 55 17.72 2.59 -15.45
N SER A 56 17.67 3.68 -14.68
CA SER A 56 18.83 4.22 -13.95
C SER A 56 18.35 4.87 -12.65
N ARG A 57 19.26 5.05 -11.68
CA ARG A 57 18.96 5.77 -10.44
C ARG A 57 18.26 7.11 -10.68
N LEU A 58 18.75 7.90 -11.64
CA LEU A 58 18.22 9.22 -11.93
C LEU A 58 16.80 9.14 -12.51
N SER A 59 16.59 8.31 -13.54
CA SER A 59 15.27 8.18 -14.15
C SER A 59 14.24 7.57 -13.20
N ASP A 60 14.63 6.59 -12.41
CA ASP A 60 13.79 5.96 -11.38
C ASP A 60 13.34 6.97 -10.31
N THR A 61 14.30 7.77 -9.81
CA THR A 61 13.99 8.86 -8.86
C THR A 61 13.06 9.90 -9.48
N MET A 62 13.31 10.31 -10.73
CA MET A 62 12.53 11.34 -11.42
C MET A 62 11.12 10.87 -11.76
N ASN A 63 10.93 9.58 -12.08
CA ASN A 63 9.61 9.02 -12.36
C ASN A 63 8.71 9.03 -11.11
N GLY A 64 9.28 8.92 -9.91
CA GLY A 64 8.54 9.13 -8.65
C GLY A 64 7.97 10.56 -8.49
N TYR A 65 8.41 11.53 -9.29
CA TYR A 65 7.86 12.89 -9.30
C TYR A 65 7.05 13.21 -10.56
N PHE A 66 7.63 12.97 -11.74
CA PHE A 66 7.17 13.57 -13.01
C PHE A 66 6.51 12.59 -13.97
N MET A 67 6.34 11.33 -13.56
CA MET A 67 5.57 10.34 -14.30
C MET A 67 4.29 10.08 -13.52
N THR A 68 3.15 10.02 -14.21
CA THR A 68 1.86 9.84 -13.56
C THR A 68 1.81 8.53 -12.78
N MET A 69 0.92 8.47 -11.79
CA MET A 69 0.67 7.28 -10.99
C MET A 69 0.31 6.08 -11.88
N ASP A 70 -0.55 6.30 -12.88
CA ASP A 70 -0.95 5.27 -13.84
C ASP A 70 0.25 4.78 -14.67
N ALA A 71 1.04 5.68 -15.26
CA ALA A 71 2.17 5.28 -16.08
C ALA A 71 3.27 4.57 -15.26
N ASN A 72 3.49 4.98 -14.00
CA ASN A 72 4.41 4.27 -13.11
C ASN A 72 3.92 2.84 -12.81
N VAL A 73 2.63 2.65 -12.55
CA VAL A 73 2.05 1.31 -12.33
C VAL A 73 2.18 0.45 -13.56
N ASP A 74 1.97 0.99 -14.76
CA ASP A 74 2.10 0.23 -16.00
C ASP A 74 3.54 -0.30 -16.19
N VAL A 75 4.56 0.52 -15.89
CA VAL A 75 5.98 0.09 -15.93
C VAL A 75 6.29 -0.94 -14.85
N PHE A 76 5.80 -0.70 -13.63
CA PHE A 76 5.95 -1.63 -12.52
C PHE A 76 5.33 -3.00 -12.86
N ALA A 77 4.11 -3.00 -13.41
CA ALA A 77 3.37 -4.19 -13.81
C ALA A 77 4.09 -4.97 -14.91
N ALA A 78 4.57 -4.29 -15.95
CA ALA A 78 5.32 -4.92 -17.03
C ALA A 78 6.59 -5.62 -16.51
N THR A 79 7.28 -5.01 -15.55
CA THR A 79 8.48 -5.60 -14.93
C THR A 79 8.12 -6.83 -14.08
N VAL A 80 7.07 -6.74 -13.27
CA VAL A 80 6.58 -7.86 -12.46
C VAL A 80 6.16 -9.04 -13.35
N GLN A 81 5.41 -8.78 -14.41
CA GLN A 81 4.91 -9.80 -15.34
C GLN A 81 6.02 -10.49 -16.13
N ALA A 82 7.15 -9.81 -16.36
CA ALA A 82 8.30 -10.38 -17.05
C ALA A 82 9.20 -11.24 -16.13
N ASP A 83 9.07 -11.12 -14.80
CA ASP A 83 9.91 -11.85 -13.85
C ASP A 83 9.33 -13.25 -13.57
N ALA A 84 10.01 -14.27 -14.10
CA ALA A 84 9.60 -15.66 -13.95
C ALA A 84 9.58 -16.17 -12.49
N ASN A 85 10.27 -15.50 -11.57
CA ASN A 85 10.25 -15.84 -10.14
C ASN A 85 8.93 -15.43 -9.47
N LEU A 86 8.19 -14.47 -10.04
CA LEU A 86 6.97 -13.90 -9.45
C LEU A 86 5.68 -14.56 -9.98
N LYS A 87 5.78 -15.43 -10.99
CA LYS A 87 4.64 -15.97 -11.76
C LYS A 87 3.57 -16.70 -10.93
N ASP A 88 3.95 -17.28 -9.79
CA ASP A 88 3.06 -18.06 -8.93
C ASP A 88 2.47 -17.23 -7.77
N GLY A 89 2.71 -15.91 -7.80
CA GLY A 89 2.29 -14.93 -6.80
C GLY A 89 3.43 -14.47 -5.89
N PHE A 90 3.29 -13.28 -5.32
CA PHE A 90 4.35 -12.60 -4.57
C PHE A 90 3.81 -11.69 -3.47
N ASN A 91 4.64 -11.35 -2.48
CA ASN A 91 4.34 -10.30 -1.50
C ASN A 91 4.75 -8.93 -2.07
N CYS A 92 3.95 -7.89 -1.86
CA CYS A 92 4.32 -6.51 -2.22
C CYS A 92 4.55 -5.69 -0.95
N ILE A 93 5.67 -4.99 -0.88
CA ILE A 93 6.03 -4.10 0.23
C ILE A 93 6.21 -2.69 -0.34
N GLY A 94 5.33 -1.77 0.03
CA GLY A 94 5.40 -0.38 -0.37
C GLY A 94 5.88 0.51 0.77
N PHE A 95 6.78 1.44 0.47
CA PHE A 95 7.21 2.48 1.41
C PHE A 95 6.73 3.84 0.93
N SER A 96 6.01 4.59 1.77
CA SER A 96 5.50 5.93 1.42
C SER A 96 4.68 5.90 0.12
N GLN A 97 5.02 6.72 -0.88
CA GLN A 97 4.40 6.72 -2.21
C GLN A 97 4.48 5.38 -2.95
N GLY A 98 5.47 4.51 -2.65
CA GLY A 98 5.60 3.18 -3.26
C GLY A 98 4.39 2.29 -3.03
N ASN A 99 3.57 2.61 -2.01
CA ASN A 99 2.28 1.98 -1.77
C ASN A 99 1.28 2.18 -2.91
N MET A 100 1.38 3.28 -3.66
CA MET A 100 0.57 3.48 -4.86
C MET A 100 0.97 2.54 -6.00
N LEU A 101 2.23 2.11 -6.08
CA LEU A 101 2.66 1.09 -7.05
C LEU A 101 2.07 -0.27 -6.70
N CYS A 102 2.23 -0.70 -5.44
CA CYS A 102 1.65 -1.97 -4.97
C CYS A 102 0.12 -1.96 -5.11
N ARG A 103 -0.57 -0.94 -4.57
CA ARG A 103 -2.02 -0.80 -4.66
C ARG A 103 -2.49 -0.75 -6.12
N GLY A 104 -1.86 0.08 -6.95
CA GLY A 104 -2.22 0.23 -8.35
C GLY A 104 -2.06 -1.07 -9.14
N TYR A 105 -0.97 -1.81 -8.89
CA TYR A 105 -0.77 -3.13 -9.47
C TYR A 105 -1.88 -4.11 -9.07
N VAL A 106 -2.25 -4.14 -7.78
CA VAL A 106 -3.37 -4.95 -7.29
C VAL A 106 -4.68 -4.52 -7.95
N HIS A 107 -4.98 -3.24 -8.05
CA HIS A 107 -6.22 -2.77 -8.67
C HIS A 107 -6.30 -3.15 -10.15
N LYS A 108 -5.26 -2.83 -10.92
CA LYS A 108 -5.30 -2.85 -12.39
C LYS A 108 -4.90 -4.18 -13.03
N TYR A 109 -3.98 -4.91 -12.41
CA TYR A 109 -3.31 -6.06 -13.02
C TYR A 109 -3.53 -7.34 -12.21
N ASN A 110 -2.94 -7.40 -11.02
CA ASN A 110 -2.95 -8.55 -10.10
C ASN A 110 -2.77 -9.93 -10.75
N ASP A 111 -1.94 -9.98 -11.80
CA ASP A 111 -1.54 -11.17 -12.52
C ASP A 111 -0.07 -11.02 -12.94
N PRO A 112 0.88 -11.73 -12.29
CA PRO A 112 0.66 -12.67 -11.18
C PRO A 112 0.07 -12.04 -9.89
N PRO A 113 -0.60 -12.81 -9.03
CA PRO A 113 -1.34 -12.26 -7.90
C PRO A 113 -0.42 -11.79 -6.76
N VAL A 114 -0.70 -10.60 -6.22
CA VAL A 114 -0.17 -10.19 -4.92
C VAL A 114 -0.86 -11.01 -3.83
N LYS A 115 -0.06 -11.65 -2.99
CA LYS A 115 -0.52 -12.47 -1.87
C LYS A 115 -0.70 -11.62 -0.62
N ASN A 116 0.38 -11.04 -0.12
CA ASN A 116 0.35 -10.13 1.01
C ASN A 116 0.83 -8.76 0.57
N PHE A 117 0.11 -7.71 0.99
CA PHE A 117 0.52 -6.33 0.78
C PHE A 117 0.86 -5.69 2.13
N LEU A 118 2.14 -5.37 2.32
CA LEU A 118 2.63 -4.58 3.45
C LEU A 118 2.79 -3.11 3.04
N SER A 119 1.91 -2.27 3.58
CA SER A 119 1.93 -0.83 3.40
C SER A 119 2.61 -0.14 4.57
N VAL A 120 3.82 0.39 4.35
CA VAL A 120 4.59 1.09 5.37
C VAL A 120 4.47 2.59 5.16
N HIS A 121 3.75 3.25 6.08
CA HIS A 121 3.50 4.70 6.11
C HIS A 121 2.99 5.22 4.76
N GLY A 122 2.00 4.53 4.20
CA GLY A 122 1.59 4.69 2.81
C GLY A 122 0.57 5.80 2.58
N THR A 123 0.68 6.50 1.45
CA THR A 123 -0.29 7.53 1.05
C THR A 123 -1.57 6.92 0.44
N VAL A 124 -2.01 5.74 0.87
CA VAL A 124 -2.97 4.90 0.13
C VAL A 124 -4.35 5.55 -0.04
N SER A 125 -4.84 6.34 0.91
CA SER A 125 -6.08 7.12 0.75
C SER A 125 -5.88 8.50 0.10
N GLY A 126 -4.63 8.86 -0.22
CA GLY A 126 -4.23 10.18 -0.69
C GLY A 126 -3.72 11.10 0.43
N VAL A 127 -3.39 12.34 0.06
CA VAL A 127 -3.00 13.40 1.01
C VAL A 127 -3.79 14.67 0.73
N ALA A 128 -4.13 15.40 1.79
CA ALA A 128 -4.85 16.68 1.71
C ALA A 128 -3.95 17.90 1.98
N ALA A 129 -2.68 17.68 2.33
CA ALA A 129 -1.73 18.75 2.60
C ALA A 129 -0.34 18.42 2.04
N PHE A 130 0.51 19.44 1.96
CA PHE A 130 1.91 19.28 1.56
C PHE A 130 2.77 18.77 2.74
N PRO A 131 3.87 18.05 2.46
CA PRO A 131 4.84 17.65 3.47
C PRO A 131 5.26 18.82 4.38
N ASN A 132 5.30 18.57 5.69
CA ASN A 132 5.62 19.56 6.73
C ASN A 132 4.70 20.80 6.75
N CYS A 133 3.49 20.69 6.20
CA CYS A 133 2.49 21.75 6.19
C CYS A 133 1.16 21.23 6.75
N ASP A 134 1.19 20.86 8.02
CA ASP A 134 0.02 20.42 8.77
C ASP A 134 -1.06 21.53 8.80
N PRO A 135 -2.27 21.31 8.25
CA PRO A 135 -3.38 22.25 8.33
C PRO A 135 -3.81 22.58 9.77
N ASP A 136 -3.58 21.68 10.72
CA ASP A 136 -3.92 21.85 12.14
C ASP A 136 -2.74 22.35 12.99
N GLY A 137 -1.57 22.49 12.37
CA GLY A 137 -0.34 22.94 13.02
C GLY A 137 -0.25 24.47 13.21
N PRO A 138 0.87 24.98 13.78
CA PRO A 138 1.07 26.40 14.05
C PRO A 138 1.03 27.30 12.81
N MET A 139 1.33 26.74 11.62
CA MET A 139 1.25 27.41 10.32
C MET A 139 -0.04 27.06 9.55
N GLY A 140 -0.99 26.40 10.21
CA GLY A 140 -2.24 25.88 9.65
C GLY A 140 -2.94 26.85 8.70
N PRO A 141 -3.23 28.11 9.09
CA PRO A 141 -3.89 29.06 8.20
C PRO A 141 -3.14 29.33 6.88
N VAL A 142 -1.81 29.32 6.89
CA VAL A 142 -1.00 29.48 5.67
C VAL A 142 -1.01 28.20 4.85
N CYS A 143 -0.87 27.05 5.50
CA CYS A 143 -0.94 25.73 4.86
C CYS A 143 -2.30 25.49 4.20
N THR A 144 -3.40 25.84 4.86
CA THR A 144 -4.75 25.78 4.31
C THR A 144 -4.90 26.64 3.06
N GLN A 145 -4.30 27.84 3.01
CA GLN A 145 -4.38 28.70 1.83
C GLN A 145 -3.57 28.16 0.65
N ILE A 146 -2.39 27.59 0.91
CA ILE A 146 -1.57 26.94 -0.12
C ILE A 146 -2.30 25.70 -0.66
N ALA A 147 -2.84 24.85 0.22
CA ALA A 147 -3.64 23.69 -0.15
C ALA A 147 -4.86 24.09 -1.00
N LYS A 148 -5.58 25.16 -0.60
CA LYS A 148 -6.71 25.69 -1.38
C LYS A 148 -6.29 26.17 -2.77
N LEU A 149 -5.22 26.95 -2.89
CA LEU A 149 -4.74 27.43 -4.18
C LEU A 149 -4.29 26.27 -5.08
N CYS A 150 -3.62 25.28 -4.51
CA CYS A 150 -3.21 24.07 -5.23
C CYS A 150 -4.41 23.23 -5.67
N GLY A 151 -5.46 23.10 -4.84
CA GLY A 151 -6.67 22.38 -5.21
C GLY A 151 -7.42 22.96 -6.41
N ASP A 152 -7.42 24.28 -6.58
CA ASP A 152 -8.08 24.93 -7.74
C ASP A 152 -7.43 24.56 -9.08
N VAL A 153 -6.15 24.20 -9.06
CA VAL A 153 -5.39 23.83 -10.26
C VAL A 153 -5.13 22.33 -10.35
N ALA A 154 -5.21 21.60 -9.23
CA ALA A 154 -4.90 20.18 -9.13
C ALA A 154 -5.79 19.31 -10.04
N TYR A 155 -7.07 19.64 -10.15
CA TYR A 155 -8.06 18.80 -10.86
C TYR A 155 -8.35 19.32 -12.26
N THR A 156 -7.33 19.26 -13.11
CA THR A 156 -7.41 19.48 -14.55
C THR A 156 -6.62 18.38 -15.25
N GLN A 157 -7.02 17.98 -16.46
CA GLN A 157 -6.29 16.97 -17.25
C GLN A 157 -4.79 17.27 -17.31
N LYS A 158 -4.44 18.51 -17.67
CA LYS A 158 -3.05 18.95 -17.78
C LYS A 158 -2.24 18.77 -16.49
N THR A 159 -2.85 18.99 -15.33
CA THR A 159 -2.12 19.00 -14.05
C THR A 159 -1.96 17.60 -13.48
N GLN A 160 -2.96 16.73 -13.68
CA GLN A 160 -2.87 15.30 -13.36
C GLN A 160 -1.87 14.58 -14.30
N ASP A 161 -1.73 15.02 -15.55
CA ASP A 161 -0.72 14.44 -16.48
C ASP A 161 0.74 14.84 -16.19
N LEU A 162 1.02 15.61 -15.12
CA LEU A 162 2.35 16.20 -14.86
C LEU A 162 3.08 15.61 -13.66
N LEU A 163 2.40 15.40 -12.53
CA LEU A 163 3.04 15.10 -11.26
C LEU A 163 2.34 13.94 -10.56
N PHE A 164 3.11 12.93 -10.17
CA PHE A 164 2.60 11.80 -9.39
C PHE A 164 1.92 12.30 -8.11
N GLN A 165 2.51 13.25 -7.40
CA GLN A 165 1.98 13.77 -6.13
C GLN A 165 0.57 14.35 -6.27
N ILE A 166 0.28 14.93 -7.43
CA ILE A 166 -1.01 15.53 -7.73
C ILE A 166 -2.07 14.45 -8.00
N ASP A 167 -1.66 13.29 -8.52
CA ASP A 167 -2.57 12.17 -8.80
C ASP A 167 -3.19 11.58 -7.54
N TYR A 168 -2.50 11.67 -6.40
CA TYR A 168 -3.01 11.24 -5.09
C TYR A 168 -3.31 12.38 -4.11
N TYR A 169 -3.37 13.61 -4.60
CA TYR A 169 -3.91 14.71 -3.82
C TYR A 169 -5.43 14.55 -3.71
N ARG A 170 -5.94 14.48 -2.46
CA ARG A 170 -7.36 14.38 -2.12
C ARG A 170 -7.76 15.55 -1.23
N ASP A 171 -8.26 16.60 -1.87
CA ASP A 171 -8.70 17.83 -1.22
C ASP A 171 -10.16 17.73 -0.75
N PRO A 172 -10.41 17.71 0.57
CA PRO A 172 -11.76 17.50 1.13
C PRO A 172 -12.78 18.55 0.70
N TYR A 173 -12.35 19.76 0.31
CA TYR A 173 -13.24 20.82 -0.17
C TYR A 173 -13.63 20.67 -1.65
N ARG A 174 -13.02 19.71 -2.36
CA ARG A 174 -13.20 19.56 -3.82
C ARG A 174 -13.68 18.18 -4.23
N VAL A 175 -13.72 17.21 -3.33
CA VAL A 175 -14.14 15.83 -3.63
C VAL A 175 -15.53 15.72 -4.26
N ASN A 176 -16.44 16.65 -3.95
CA ASN A 176 -17.78 16.69 -4.52
C ASN A 176 -17.89 17.47 -5.84
N THR A 177 -16.81 18.08 -6.32
CA THR A 177 -16.81 18.84 -7.57
C THR A 177 -16.75 17.92 -8.80
N THR A 178 -17.33 18.36 -9.92
CA THR A 178 -17.20 17.67 -11.21
C THR A 178 -15.73 17.53 -11.61
N SER A 179 -14.89 18.54 -11.35
CA SER A 179 -13.47 18.51 -11.70
C SER A 179 -12.73 17.39 -10.99
N TYR A 180 -12.93 17.21 -9.68
CA TYR A 180 -12.34 16.08 -8.94
C TYR A 180 -12.80 14.75 -9.53
N LYS A 181 -14.12 14.54 -9.65
CA LYS A 181 -14.70 13.28 -10.14
C LYS A 181 -14.31 12.94 -11.58
N THR A 182 -13.99 13.95 -12.38
CA THR A 182 -13.58 13.78 -13.79
C THR A 182 -12.08 13.56 -13.95
N TYR A 183 -11.26 14.33 -13.24
CA TYR A 183 -9.82 14.41 -13.53
C TYR A 183 -8.93 13.75 -12.48
N SER A 184 -9.35 13.65 -11.22
CA SER A 184 -8.51 13.07 -10.17
C SER A 184 -8.28 11.58 -10.44
N GLN A 185 -7.01 11.20 -10.55
CA GLN A 185 -6.61 9.81 -10.73
C GLN A 185 -6.95 8.96 -9.49
N LEU A 186 -6.71 9.49 -8.30
CA LEU A 186 -7.11 8.85 -7.05
C LEU A 186 -8.62 8.68 -6.93
N ALA A 187 -9.42 9.66 -7.37
CA ALA A 187 -10.88 9.49 -7.41
C ALA A 187 -11.29 8.31 -8.30
N GLN A 188 -10.62 8.12 -9.45
CA GLN A 188 -10.87 6.93 -10.29
C GLN A 188 -10.48 5.65 -9.54
N TRP A 189 -9.31 5.62 -8.90
CA TRP A 189 -8.80 4.43 -8.18
C TRP A 189 -9.60 4.07 -6.93
N ASN A 190 -10.20 5.04 -6.26
CA ASN A 190 -11.09 4.86 -5.12
C ASN A 190 -12.54 4.54 -5.53
N ASN A 191 -12.85 4.56 -6.83
CA ASN A 191 -14.23 4.50 -7.35
C ASN A 191 -15.12 5.67 -6.83
N GLU A 192 -14.52 6.82 -6.50
CA GLU A 192 -15.20 8.09 -6.17
C GLU A 192 -15.52 8.93 -7.43
N GLY A 193 -14.95 8.55 -8.57
CA GLY A 193 -15.07 9.24 -9.86
C GLY A 193 -16.46 9.13 -10.51
N LEU A 194 -16.54 9.52 -11.77
CA LEU A 194 -17.78 9.40 -12.57
C LEU A 194 -18.04 7.98 -13.07
N SER A 195 -17.06 7.09 -13.01
CA SER A 195 -17.16 5.70 -13.44
C SER A 195 -16.71 4.76 -12.32
N PHE A 196 -17.41 3.64 -12.21
CA PHE A 196 -17.08 2.57 -11.27
C PHE A 196 -16.36 1.44 -12.00
N ASN A 197 -15.24 0.96 -11.44
CA ASN A 197 -14.48 -0.15 -11.97
C ASN A 197 -14.54 -1.36 -11.01
N GLU A 198 -15.34 -2.35 -11.38
CA GLU A 198 -15.52 -3.59 -10.59
C GLU A 198 -14.23 -4.42 -10.49
N THR A 199 -13.34 -4.32 -11.49
CA THR A 199 -12.07 -5.06 -11.50
C THR A 199 -11.19 -4.72 -10.29
N TYR A 200 -11.26 -3.49 -9.79
CA TYR A 200 -10.51 -3.10 -8.59
C TYR A 200 -10.93 -3.94 -7.39
N LYS A 201 -12.24 -4.11 -7.19
CA LYS A 201 -12.77 -4.98 -6.15
C LYS A 201 -12.41 -6.43 -6.38
N ASP A 202 -12.66 -6.95 -7.59
CA ASP A 202 -12.37 -8.33 -7.95
C ASP A 202 -10.92 -8.72 -7.68
N ASN A 203 -10.00 -7.80 -7.89
CA ASN A 203 -8.59 -8.03 -7.62
C ASN A 203 -8.19 -7.79 -6.16
N PHE A 204 -8.64 -6.69 -5.54
CA PHE A 204 -8.21 -6.34 -4.18
C PHE A 204 -8.62 -7.40 -3.16
N VAL A 205 -9.80 -8.01 -3.31
CA VAL A 205 -10.28 -9.06 -2.38
C VAL A 205 -9.48 -10.37 -2.46
N LYS A 206 -8.63 -10.53 -3.48
CA LYS A 206 -7.74 -11.70 -3.64
C LYS A 206 -6.53 -11.65 -2.71
N LEU A 207 -6.20 -10.48 -2.15
CA LEU A 207 -5.16 -10.37 -1.13
C LEU A 207 -5.44 -11.37 0.00
N GLU A 208 -4.41 -12.08 0.43
CA GLU A 208 -4.44 -12.93 1.62
C GLU A 208 -4.40 -12.06 2.86
N LYS A 209 -3.50 -11.07 2.89
CA LYS A 209 -3.41 -10.07 3.95
C LYS A 209 -3.11 -8.68 3.40
N LEU A 210 -3.73 -7.67 3.99
CA LEU A 210 -3.37 -6.26 3.89
C LEU A 210 -2.82 -5.82 5.25
N ILE A 211 -1.53 -5.53 5.32
CA ILE A 211 -0.86 -5.09 6.55
C ILE A 211 -0.56 -3.61 6.40
N MET A 212 -1.01 -2.80 7.34
CA MET A 212 -0.85 -1.35 7.28
C MET A 212 -0.13 -0.85 8.52
N ILE A 213 1.00 -0.20 8.29
CA ILE A 213 1.80 0.43 9.33
C ILE A 213 1.56 1.93 9.24
N LYS A 214 1.07 2.52 10.33
CA LYS A 214 0.89 3.96 10.46
C LYS A 214 2.00 4.56 11.34
N ALA A 215 2.53 5.72 10.99
CA ALA A 215 3.40 6.52 11.84
C ALA A 215 2.57 7.46 12.72
N ASP A 216 2.77 7.38 14.02
CA ASP A 216 2.01 8.18 14.99
C ASP A 216 2.36 9.66 14.91
N ASP A 217 3.63 9.97 14.65
CA ASP A 217 4.15 11.34 14.56
C ASP A 217 4.50 11.72 13.10
N ASP A 218 3.72 11.22 12.13
CA ASP A 218 3.98 11.45 10.70
C ASP A 218 3.82 12.94 10.31
N THR A 219 4.88 13.54 9.76
CA THR A 219 4.88 14.93 9.28
C THR A 219 4.84 15.05 7.76
N MET A 220 4.58 13.96 7.04
CA MET A 220 4.58 13.88 5.58
C MET A 220 3.19 13.53 5.01
N VAL A 221 2.45 12.64 5.66
CA VAL A 221 1.12 12.18 5.25
C VAL A 221 0.06 12.87 6.09
N PHE A 222 -0.77 13.70 5.47
CA PHE A 222 -1.83 14.43 6.15
C PHE A 222 -3.21 14.15 5.54
N PRO A 223 -4.19 13.65 6.31
CA PRO A 223 -4.05 13.24 7.72
C PRO A 223 -3.29 11.91 7.82
N ASN A 224 -2.59 11.64 8.94
CA ASN A 224 -1.82 10.40 9.08
C ASN A 224 -2.70 9.15 9.20
N GLU A 225 -3.98 9.31 9.57
CA GLU A 225 -5.00 8.26 9.46
C GLU A 225 -5.11 7.70 8.03
N GLY A 226 -4.68 8.45 7.02
CA GLY A 226 -4.62 7.98 5.64
C GLY A 226 -3.72 6.77 5.39
N GLU A 227 -2.75 6.54 6.27
CA GLU A 227 -1.90 5.34 6.25
C GLU A 227 -2.67 4.07 6.63
N HIS A 228 -3.80 4.25 7.32
CA HIS A 228 -4.79 3.21 7.66
C HIS A 228 -6.11 3.42 6.93
N TRP A 229 -6.12 4.05 5.74
CA TRP A 229 -7.33 4.30 4.93
C TRP A 229 -8.39 5.22 5.53
N GLY A 230 -8.06 5.96 6.60
CA GLY A 230 -8.83 7.12 7.02
C GLY A 230 -8.63 8.31 6.07
N HIS A 231 -9.37 9.38 6.29
CA HIS A 231 -9.13 10.68 5.65
C HIS A 231 -9.91 11.79 6.33
N TYR A 232 -9.62 13.04 6.00
CA TYR A 232 -10.49 14.13 6.39
C TYR A 232 -11.90 13.94 5.82
N LYS A 233 -12.89 14.29 6.65
CA LYS A 233 -14.28 14.41 6.23
C LYS A 233 -14.40 15.47 5.14
N ASP A 234 -15.29 15.23 4.19
CA ASP A 234 -15.68 16.21 3.17
C ASP A 234 -15.96 17.58 3.80
N ASP A 235 -15.47 18.63 3.14
CA ASP A 235 -15.54 20.02 3.59
C ASP A 235 -14.87 20.33 4.95
N SER A 236 -13.96 19.47 5.42
CA SER A 236 -13.17 19.68 6.64
C SER A 236 -11.69 19.39 6.44
N LEU A 237 -10.82 20.11 7.15
CA LEU A 237 -9.38 19.79 7.30
C LEU A 237 -9.01 19.52 8.76
N THR A 238 -10.01 19.40 9.65
CA THR A 238 -9.83 19.16 11.10
C THR A 238 -10.55 17.90 11.56
N ASP A 239 -11.66 17.55 10.91
CA ASP A 239 -12.44 16.35 11.27
C ASP A 239 -11.93 15.16 10.46
N VAL A 240 -11.31 14.20 11.15
CA VAL A 240 -10.77 13.00 10.53
C VAL A 240 -11.72 11.81 10.71
N LEU A 241 -11.95 11.08 9.63
CA LEU A 241 -12.67 9.81 9.59
C LEU A 241 -11.66 8.66 9.67
N THR A 242 -11.96 7.67 10.50
CA THR A 242 -11.28 6.37 10.43
C THR A 242 -11.70 5.60 9.18
N MET A 243 -10.94 4.57 8.80
CA MET A 243 -11.27 3.70 7.66
C MET A 243 -12.74 3.29 7.62
N ARG A 244 -13.33 2.92 8.77
CA ARG A 244 -14.68 2.35 8.84
C ARG A 244 -15.79 3.40 8.73
N GLU A 245 -15.43 4.68 8.74
CA GLU A 245 -16.36 5.81 8.66
C GLU A 245 -16.38 6.45 7.26
N THR A 246 -15.50 6.02 6.35
CA THR A 246 -15.41 6.58 4.99
C THR A 246 -16.41 5.92 4.04
N ASP A 247 -16.88 6.67 3.05
CA ASP A 247 -17.85 6.17 2.06
C ASP A 247 -17.28 4.99 1.25
N TRP A 248 -15.99 5.00 0.89
CA TRP A 248 -15.37 3.88 0.17
C TRP A 248 -15.37 2.57 0.95
N TYR A 249 -15.32 2.64 2.28
CA TYR A 249 -15.47 1.47 3.12
C TYR A 249 -16.94 1.08 3.26
N LEU A 250 -17.83 2.03 3.59
CA LEU A 250 -19.24 1.77 3.83
C LEU A 250 -19.93 1.12 2.61
N ASP A 251 -19.62 1.62 1.42
CA ASP A 251 -20.14 1.12 0.14
C ASP A 251 -19.29 -0.01 -0.46
N ASP A 252 -18.18 -0.37 0.20
CA ASP A 252 -17.23 -1.42 -0.22
C ASP A 252 -16.79 -1.25 -1.68
N MET A 253 -16.44 0.00 -2.04
CA MET A 253 -16.25 0.48 -3.41
C MET A 253 -15.16 -0.26 -4.18
N PHE A 254 -14.15 -0.78 -3.47
CA PHE A 254 -13.07 -1.58 -4.06
C PHE A 254 -12.69 -2.80 -3.21
N GLY A 255 -13.58 -3.24 -2.30
CA GLY A 255 -13.36 -4.48 -1.54
C GLY A 255 -12.66 -4.33 -0.19
N LEU A 256 -12.41 -3.11 0.29
CA LEU A 256 -11.76 -2.86 1.58
C LEU A 256 -12.56 -3.42 2.76
N LYS A 257 -13.89 -3.20 2.77
CA LYS A 257 -14.77 -3.77 3.79
C LYS A 257 -14.87 -5.29 3.66
N THR A 258 -14.90 -5.81 2.43
CA THR A 258 -14.84 -7.26 2.20
C THR A 258 -13.58 -7.90 2.79
N LEU A 259 -12.41 -7.23 2.74
CA LEU A 259 -11.18 -7.73 3.37
C LEU A 259 -11.25 -7.61 4.91
N ASP A 260 -11.74 -6.50 5.44
CA ASP A 260 -11.87 -6.28 6.89
C ASP A 260 -12.80 -7.31 7.53
N GLU A 261 -13.98 -7.56 6.94
CA GLU A 261 -14.96 -8.55 7.42
C GLU A 261 -14.46 -10.00 7.34
N LYS A 262 -13.37 -10.25 6.61
CA LYS A 262 -12.69 -11.55 6.52
C LYS A 262 -11.45 -11.65 7.41
N ASP A 263 -11.23 -10.68 8.28
CA ASP A 263 -10.06 -10.60 9.17
C ASP A 263 -8.72 -10.61 8.40
N LYS A 264 -8.71 -10.07 7.18
CA LYS A 264 -7.51 -10.01 6.33
C LYS A 264 -6.71 -8.73 6.49
N ILE A 265 -7.23 -7.75 7.24
CA ILE A 265 -6.56 -6.48 7.48
C ILE A 265 -5.84 -6.51 8.83
N ILE A 266 -4.56 -6.13 8.84
CA ILE A 266 -3.73 -6.04 10.04
C ILE A 266 -3.30 -4.59 10.21
N PHE A 267 -3.64 -4.00 11.35
CA PHE A 267 -3.26 -2.64 11.73
C PHE A 267 -2.06 -2.68 12.67
N ASN A 268 -1.03 -1.89 12.38
CA ASN A 268 0.15 -1.69 13.22
C ASN A 268 0.55 -0.21 13.19
N GLU A 269 1.31 0.21 14.20
CA GLU A 269 1.77 1.59 14.34
C GLU A 269 3.26 1.64 14.68
N THR A 270 3.90 2.76 14.35
CA THR A 270 5.23 3.13 14.85
C THR A 270 5.18 4.47 15.53
N SER A 271 5.92 4.63 16.62
CA SER A 271 5.97 5.88 17.40
C SER A 271 6.91 6.93 16.79
N GLY A 272 7.36 6.73 15.55
CA GLY A 272 8.33 7.59 14.87
C GLY A 272 7.65 8.53 13.87
N ASN A 273 8.47 9.39 13.24
CA ASN A 273 8.04 10.15 12.08
C ASN A 273 8.03 9.26 10.81
N HIS A 274 7.70 9.84 9.67
CA HIS A 274 7.60 9.17 8.38
C HIS A 274 8.82 8.31 8.04
N LEU A 275 8.55 7.02 7.84
CA LEU A 275 9.54 5.97 7.58
C LEU A 275 10.66 5.85 8.64
N ASP A 276 10.44 6.35 9.86
CA ASP A 276 11.34 6.18 10.99
C ASP A 276 11.03 4.87 11.72
N PHE A 277 11.49 3.77 11.14
CA PHE A 277 11.43 2.44 11.73
C PHE A 277 12.78 1.73 11.59
N SER A 278 13.03 0.80 12.50
CA SER A 278 14.26 -0.01 12.51
C SER A 278 14.16 -1.23 11.58
N ASP A 279 15.32 -1.72 11.14
CA ASP A 279 15.44 -3.02 10.45
C ASP A 279 14.74 -4.14 11.24
N ALA A 280 14.81 -4.09 12.57
CA ALA A 280 14.19 -5.09 13.45
C ALA A 280 12.64 -5.05 13.40
N GLN A 281 12.04 -3.87 13.28
CA GLN A 281 10.59 -3.74 13.10
C GLN A 281 10.15 -4.29 11.73
N LEU A 282 10.90 -3.97 10.66
CA LEU A 282 10.61 -4.53 9.33
C LEU A 282 10.69 -6.06 9.33
N VAL A 283 11.77 -6.62 9.89
CA VAL A 283 11.94 -8.07 10.06
C VAL A 283 10.78 -8.66 10.85
N TRP A 284 10.37 -8.01 11.93
CA TRP A 284 9.26 -8.49 12.74
C TRP A 284 7.95 -8.53 11.93
N TRP A 285 7.60 -7.48 11.17
CA TRP A 285 6.38 -7.48 10.37
C TRP A 285 6.37 -8.62 9.34
N ILE A 286 7.44 -8.78 8.57
CA ILE A 286 7.48 -9.82 7.53
C ILE A 286 7.51 -11.23 8.14
N SER A 287 8.28 -11.46 9.21
CA SER A 287 8.34 -12.78 9.86
C SER A 287 7.03 -13.18 10.52
N ASN A 288 6.20 -12.23 10.99
CA ASN A 288 4.93 -12.54 11.65
C ASN A 288 3.75 -12.56 10.67
N TYR A 289 3.79 -11.75 9.61
CA TYR A 289 2.62 -11.56 8.75
C TYR A 289 2.74 -12.22 7.39
N PHE A 290 3.94 -12.48 6.84
CA PHE A 290 4.08 -13.17 5.55
C PHE A 290 4.22 -14.68 5.65
N VAL A 291 4.17 -15.23 6.87
CA VAL A 291 4.05 -16.67 7.10
C VAL A 291 2.57 -17.06 7.13
N ASP A 292 2.25 -18.23 6.57
CA ASP A 292 0.92 -18.80 6.72
C ASP A 292 0.58 -18.93 8.21
N ALA A 293 -0.65 -18.56 8.59
CA ALA A 293 -1.14 -18.95 9.90
C ALA A 293 -1.05 -20.48 9.96
N PRO A 294 -0.52 -21.08 11.05
CA PRO A 294 -0.45 -22.53 11.15
C PRO A 294 -1.85 -23.08 10.91
N ASP A 295 -1.93 -23.93 9.90
CA ASP A 295 -3.15 -24.54 9.38
C ASP A 295 -4.02 -24.98 10.57
N ALA A 296 -5.23 -24.43 10.71
CA ALA A 296 -6.12 -24.76 11.83
C ALA A 296 -6.42 -26.28 11.86
N ALA A 297 -6.28 -26.95 10.72
CA ALA A 297 -6.33 -28.41 10.59
C ALA A 297 -5.15 -29.13 11.26
N ALA A 298 -3.94 -28.57 11.25
CA ALA A 298 -2.77 -29.14 11.90
C ALA A 298 -2.86 -29.04 13.43
N ALA A 299 -3.45 -27.98 13.97
CA ALA A 299 -3.70 -27.83 15.41
C ALA A 299 -4.73 -28.87 15.93
N ALA A 300 -5.74 -29.21 15.12
CA ALA A 300 -6.72 -30.24 15.46
C ALA A 300 -6.14 -31.67 15.43
N ALA A 301 -5.15 -31.93 14.57
CA ALA A 301 -4.50 -33.24 14.46
C ALA A 301 -3.62 -33.57 15.69
N VAL A 302 -3.07 -32.57 16.37
CA VAL A 302 -2.26 -32.76 17.59
C VAL A 302 -3.14 -32.94 18.84
N GLY A 303 -4.38 -32.43 18.85
CA GLY A 303 -5.32 -32.55 19.97
C GLY A 303 -6.06 -33.89 20.07
N GLY A 304 -5.90 -34.79 19.09
CA GLY A 304 -6.66 -36.05 19.00
C GLY A 304 -6.02 -37.28 19.65
N LEU A 305 -4.79 -37.19 20.18
CA LEU A 305 -4.14 -38.29 20.90
C LEU A 305 -4.56 -38.30 22.38
N SER A 306 -5.82 -38.67 22.63
CA SER A 306 -6.25 -39.07 23.96
C SER A 306 -5.74 -40.47 24.27
N VAL A 307 -4.95 -40.57 25.33
CA VAL A 307 -4.52 -41.83 25.94
C VAL A 307 -5.76 -42.65 26.36
N GLN A 308 -5.93 -43.83 25.76
CA GLN A 308 -6.54 -45.00 26.39
C GLN A 308 -5.51 -46.12 26.40
#